data_AF-M4VIF7-F1
#
_entry.id   AF-M4VIF7-F1
#
_cell.length_a   1.000
_cell.length_b   1.000
_cell.length_c   1.000
_cell.angle_alpha   90.00
_cell.angle_beta   90.00
_cell.angle_gamma   90.00
#
_symmetry.space_group_name_H-M   'P 1'
#
loop_
_entity.id
_entity.type
_entity.pdbx_description
1 polymer ?
#
loop_
_entity_poly.entity_id
_entity_poly.type
_entity_poly.pdbx_seq_one_letter_code
_entity_poly.pdbx_strand_id
1 'polypeptide(L)' 'MTRRTTFSITLHDDFDEAQCSALGQQMRRMKHITSVFPDALPAPAYDPRRMLVTCNKNPADVLRTLQSMPEIKTVQPDFK' A
#
# COMPACT_ATOMS: atom_id res chain seq x y z
N MET A 1 -6.89 -13.61 18.35
CA MET A 1 -6.39 -12.26 17.99
C MET A 1 -5.90 -12.29 16.55
N THR A 2 -6.61 -11.66 15.61
CA THR A 2 -6.15 -11.55 14.22
C THR A 2 -5.14 -10.40 14.15
N ARG A 3 -3.85 -10.72 14.02
CA ARG A 3 -2.80 -9.70 13.85
C ARG A 3 -3.03 -9.00 12.52
N ARG A 4 -3.39 -7.71 12.57
CA ARG A 4 -3.40 -6.85 11.39
C ARG A 4 -1.96 -6.49 11.07
N THR A 5 -1.54 -6.67 9.83
CA THR A 5 -0.21 -6.26 9.36
C THR A 5 -0.40 -5.13 8.37
N THR A 6 0.36 -4.06 8.58
CA THR A 6 0.40 -2.91 7.69
C THR A 6 1.68 -2.96 6.86
N PHE A 7 1.58 -2.60 5.60
CA PHE A 7 2.68 -2.46 4.67
C PHE A 7 2.72 -1.03 4.18
N SER A 8 3.88 -0.42 4.28
CA SER A 8 4.21 0.84 3.62
C SER A 8 4.72 0.52 2.22
N ILE A 9 4.03 1.01 1.21
CA ILE A 9 4.43 0.89 -0.18
C ILE A 9 4.80 2.25 -0.75
N THR A 10 5.78 2.25 -1.64
CA THR A 10 6.19 3.43 -2.41
C THR A 10 6.13 3.08 -3.87
N LEU A 11 5.45 3.91 -4.66
CA LEU A 11 5.32 3.76 -6.10
C LEU A 11 6.55 4.36 -6.81
N HIS A 12 6.66 4.08 -8.11
CA HIS A 12 7.69 4.71 -8.93
C HIS A 12 7.46 6.22 -9.14
N ASP A 13 8.54 6.94 -9.46
CA ASP A 13 8.55 8.41 -9.55
C ASP A 13 7.82 8.95 -10.80
N ASP A 14 7.47 8.08 -11.74
CA ASP A 14 6.66 8.37 -12.92
C ASP A 14 5.15 8.27 -12.66
N PHE A 15 4.72 7.81 -11.48
CA PHE A 15 3.31 7.77 -11.11
C PHE A 15 2.78 9.16 -10.74
N ASP A 16 1.71 9.54 -11.44
CA ASP A 16 0.91 10.73 -11.11
C ASP A 16 -0.14 10.43 -10.03
N GLU A 17 -0.75 11.49 -9.49
CA GLU A 17 -1.74 11.38 -8.42
C GLU A 17 -2.98 10.55 -8.83
N ALA A 18 -3.40 10.65 -10.09
CA ALA A 18 -4.56 9.92 -10.61
C ALA A 18 -4.29 8.41 -10.67
N GLN A 19 -3.11 8.02 -11.14
CA GLN A 19 -2.62 6.64 -11.17
C GLN A 19 -2.44 6.09 -9.76
N CYS A 20 -1.88 6.87 -8.82
CA CYS A 20 -1.78 6.49 -7.42
C CYS A 20 -3.17 6.19 -6.82
N SER A 21 -4.14 7.07 -7.07
CA SER A 21 -5.53 6.90 -6.61
C SER A 21 -6.20 5.68 -7.24
N ALA A 22 -6.04 5.48 -8.55
CA ALA A 22 -6.57 4.32 -9.26
C ALA A 22 -5.99 3.00 -8.72
N LEU A 23 -4.68 2.97 -8.48
CA LEU A 23 -3.99 1.83 -7.89
C LEU A 23 -4.49 1.55 -6.48
N GLY A 24 -4.63 2.59 -5.64
CA GLY A 24 -5.21 2.47 -4.30
C GLY A 24 -6.63 1.88 -4.32
N GLN A 25 -7.46 2.26 -5.29
CA GLN A 25 -8.78 1.68 -5.48
C GLN A 25 -8.73 0.22 -5.93
N GLN A 26 -7.81 -0.14 -6.83
CA GLN A 26 -7.61 -1.53 -7.26
C GLN A 26 -7.15 -2.40 -6.08
N MET A 27 -6.22 -1.90 -5.26
CA MET A 27 -5.75 -2.59 -4.07
C MET A 27 -6.86 -2.84 -3.06
N ARG A 28 -7.76 -1.88 -2.83
CA ARG A 28 -8.92 -2.06 -1.95
C ARG A 28 -9.86 -3.19 -2.39
N ARG A 29 -9.84 -3.59 -3.67
CA ARG A 29 -10.63 -4.70 -4.21
C ARG A 29 -9.94 -6.06 -4.02
N MET A 30 -8.68 -6.11 -3.57
CA MET A 30 -8.00 -7.38 -3.32
C MET A 30 -8.56 -8.07 -2.07
N LYS A 31 -8.81 -9.37 -2.18
CA LYS A 31 -9.49 -10.21 -1.17
C LYS A 31 -8.89 -10.16 0.25
N HIS A 32 -7.60 -9.86 0.37
CA HIS A 32 -6.86 -9.87 1.64
C HIS A 32 -6.54 -8.49 2.18
N ILE A 33 -6.80 -7.43 1.39
CA ILE A 33 -6.59 -6.05 1.79
C ILE A 33 -7.85 -5.55 2.50
N THR A 34 -7.67 -5.07 3.72
CA THR A 34 -8.76 -4.53 4.53
C THR A 34 -8.86 -3.02 4.39
N SER A 35 -7.73 -2.35 4.19
CA SER A 35 -7.69 -0.90 4.03
C SER A 35 -6.47 -0.46 3.24
N VAL A 36 -6.63 0.60 2.46
CA VAL A 36 -5.55 1.29 1.76
C VAL A 36 -5.71 2.78 2.02
N PHE A 37 -4.69 3.38 2.60
CA PHE A 37 -4.64 4.81 2.88
C PHE A 37 -3.47 5.40 2.10
N PRO A 38 -3.63 6.54 1.44
CA PRO A 38 -2.46 7.32 1.07
C PRO A 38 -1.72 7.71 2.37
N ASP A 39 -0.40 7.84 2.30
CA ASP A 39 0.42 8.15 3.48
C ASP A 39 -0.14 9.42 4.12
N ALA A 40 -0.71 9.28 5.32
CA ALA A 40 -1.48 10.31 6.01
C ALA A 40 -0.54 11.30 6.71
N LEU A 41 0.55 11.68 6.03
CA LEU A 41 1.46 12.69 6.49
C LEU A 41 0.76 14.06 6.45
N PRO A 42 0.95 14.89 7.48
CA PRO A 42 0.40 16.24 7.48
C PRO A 42 0.99 17.03 6.29
N ALA A 43 0.16 17.84 5.62
CA ALA A 43 0.65 18.76 4.61
C ALA A 43 1.77 19.66 5.20
N PRO A 44 2.87 19.92 4.48
CA PRO A 44 3.14 19.64 3.06
C PRO A 44 3.84 18.30 2.77
N ALA A 45 4.00 17.42 3.77
CA ALA A 45 4.73 16.16 3.62
C ALA A 45 3.89 15.02 3.01
N TYR A 46 2.68 15.32 2.54
CA TYR A 46 1.83 14.35 1.83
C TYR A 46 2.52 13.90 0.55
N ASP A 47 2.77 12.61 0.44
CA ASP A 47 3.33 12.00 -0.75
C ASP A 47 2.31 10.99 -1.31
N PRO A 48 1.61 11.30 -2.42
CA PRO A 48 0.61 10.42 -3.01
C PRO A 48 1.22 9.10 -3.51
N ARG A 49 2.55 9.04 -3.69
CA ARG A 49 3.27 7.83 -4.10
C ARG A 49 3.53 6.89 -2.94
N ARG A 50 3.33 7.34 -1.71
CA ARG A 50 3.42 6.51 -0.51
C ARG A 50 2.03 6.11 -0.08
N MET A 51 1.81 4.82 0.13
CA MET A 51 0.53 4.30 0.60
C MET A 51 0.74 3.28 1.72
N LEU A 52 -0.20 3.23 2.65
CA LEU A 52 -0.29 2.26 3.72
C LEU A 52 -1.39 1.24 3.38
N VAL A 53 -1.00 -0.03 3.28
CA VAL A 53 -1.89 -1.16 2.96
C VAL A 53 -2.00 -2.04 4.18
N THR A 54 -3.19 -2.20 4.74
CA THR A 54 -3.44 -3.09 5.89
C THR A 54 -4.14 -4.35 5.43
N CYS A 55 -3.63 -5.49 5.87
CA CYS A 55 -4.24 -6.81 5.65
C CYS A 55 -4.63 -7.47 6.98
N ASN A 56 -5.65 -8.34 6.95
CA ASN A 56 -6.15 -9.03 8.13
C ASN A 56 -5.77 -10.53 8.16
N LYS A 57 -5.28 -11.09 7.05
CA LYS A 57 -4.88 -12.50 6.89
C LYS A 57 -3.77 -12.61 5.84
N ASN A 58 -2.88 -13.58 6.03
CA ASN A 58 -1.78 -13.94 5.12
C ASN A 58 -0.89 -12.76 4.68
N PRO A 59 -0.19 -12.11 5.62
CA PRO A 59 0.71 -11.00 5.29
C PRO A 59 1.80 -11.40 4.28
N ALA A 60 2.26 -12.65 4.29
CA ALA A 60 3.27 -13.13 3.35
C ALA A 60 2.76 -13.16 1.88
N ASP A 61 1.52 -13.58 1.65
CA ASP A 61 0.92 -13.60 0.31
C ASP A 61 0.66 -12.19 -0.20
N VAL A 62 0.17 -11.30 0.68
CA VAL A 62 -0.04 -9.89 0.35
C VAL A 62 1.30 -9.23 0.02
N LEU A 63 2.33 -9.44 0.83
CA LEU A 63 3.67 -8.93 0.58
C LEU A 63 4.20 -9.40 -0.78
N ARG A 64 4.11 -10.71 -1.09
CA ARG A 64 4.53 -11.26 -2.38
C ARG A 64 3.77 -10.67 -3.55
N THR A 65 2.46 -10.50 -3.40
CA THR A 65 1.60 -9.90 -4.42
C THR A 65 2.05 -8.47 -4.70
N LEU A 66 2.20 -7.66 -3.64
CA LEU A 66 2.67 -6.27 -3.76
C LEU A 66 4.07 -6.19 -4.37
N GLN A 67 5.00 -7.05 -3.96
CA GLN A 67 6.36 -7.11 -4.53
C GLN A 67 6.40 -7.53 -6.00
N SER A 68 5.34 -8.17 -6.50
CA SER A 68 5.23 -8.58 -7.90
C SER A 68 4.54 -7.52 -8.78
N MET A 69 4.03 -6.44 -8.18
CA MET A 69 3.37 -5.35 -8.90
C MET A 69 4.42 -4.40 -9.50
N PRO A 70 4.44 -4.21 -10.83
CA PRO A 70 5.43 -3.35 -11.49
C PRO A 70 5.30 -1.88 -11.10
N GLU A 71 4.16 -1.46 -10.57
CA GLU A 71 3.90 -0.09 -10.12
C GLU A 71 4.59 0.23 -8.79
N ILE A 72 4.97 -0.80 -8.02
CA ILE A 72 5.50 -0.66 -6.67
C ILE A 72 7.03 -0.74 -6.70
N LYS A 73 7.67 0.38 -6.35
CA LYS A 73 9.12 0.50 -6.22
C LYS A 73 9.64 -0.23 -4.99
N THR A 74 8.96 -0.03 -3.85
CA THR A 74 9.36 -0.66 -2.57
C THR A 74 8.16 -1.02 -1.73
N VAL A 75 8.25 -2.16 -1.03
CA VAL A 75 7.29 -2.60 0.00
C VAL A 75 8.06 -2.83 1.30
N GLN A 76 7.63 -2.19 2.38
CA GLN A 76 8.19 -2.38 3.71
C GLN A 76 7.06 -2.73 4.69
N PRO A 77 7.14 -3.88 5.41
CA PRO A 77 6.20 -4.15 6.48
C PRO A 77 6.41 -3.16 7.64
N ASP A 78 5.33 -2.47 8.03
CA ASP A 78 5.30 -1.59 9.20
C ASP A 78 4.91 -2.45 10.42
N PHE A 79 5.92 -2.97 11.11
CA PHE A 79 5.75 -3.69 12.36
C PHE A 79 5.75 -2.68 13.51
N LYS A 80 4.58 -2.16 13.87
CA LYS A 80 4.37 -1.47 15.16
C LYS A 80 4.07 -2.46 16.28
#